data_AF-A0A8T7EJS5-F1
#
_entry.id   AF-A0A8T7EJS5-F1
#
_cell.length_a   1.000
_cell.length_b   1.000
_cell.length_c   1.000
_cell.angle_alpha   90.00
_cell.angle_beta   90.00
_cell.angle_gamma   90.00
#
_symmetry.space_group_name_H-M   'P 1'
#
loop_
_entity.id
_entity.type
_entity.pdbx_description
1 polymer ?
#
loop_
_entity_poly.entity_id
_entity_poly.type
_entity_poly.pdbx_seq_one_letter_code
_entity_poly.pdbx_strand_id
1 'polypeptide(L)' 'LASGTSASAAAAAAVRTGRCASRQLTVQMAGGHLTVDVLADGVRLTGPVTAVYHATFSPDLLAQFAS' A
#
# COMPACT_ATOMS: atom_id res chain seq x y z
N LEU A 1 2.91 -8.83 -4.00
CA LEU A 1 4.36 -8.56 -3.79
C LEU A 1 4.64 -7.16 -3.24
N ALA A 2 3.66 -6.54 -2.59
CA ALA A 2 3.80 -5.26 -1.91
C ALA A 2 2.69 -5.21 -0.86
N SER A 3 3.04 -5.05 0.43
CA SER A 3 2.05 -4.84 1.49
C SER A 3 2.19 -3.41 1.99
N GLY A 4 1.21 -2.57 1.65
CA GLY A 4 1.23 -1.14 1.99
C GLY A 4 1.31 -0.91 3.49
N THR A 5 0.59 -1.71 4.29
CA THR A 5 0.60 -1.61 5.76
C THR A 5 1.98 -1.92 6.35
N SER A 6 2.69 -2.93 5.82
CA SER A 6 4.06 -3.21 6.27
C SER A 6 5.05 -2.12 5.87
N ALA A 7 4.88 -1.50 4.70
CA ALA A 7 5.70 -0.37 4.27
C ALA A 7 5.51 0.84 5.21
N SER A 8 4.25 1.16 5.56
CA SER A 8 3.92 2.20 6.54
C SER A 8 4.53 1.93 7.92
N ALA A 9 4.42 0.69 8.42
CA ALA A 9 4.96 0.31 9.73
C ALA A 9 6.49 0.43 9.77
N ALA A 10 7.18 -0.05 8.74
CA ALA A 10 8.64 0.03 8.63
C ALA A 10 9.13 1.48 8.56
N ALA A 11 8.50 2.33 7.72
CA ALA A 11 8.85 3.74 7.62
C ALA A 11 8.64 4.49 8.94
N ALA A 12 7.51 4.25 9.62
CA ALA A 12 7.23 4.87 10.90
C ALA A 12 8.23 4.42 11.99
N ALA A 13 8.64 3.15 11.99
CA ALA A 13 9.68 2.65 12.88
C ALA A 13 11.05 3.29 12.59
N ALA A 14 11.42 3.45 11.33
CA ALA A 14 12.69 4.07 10.93
C ALA A 14 12.78 5.54 11.40
N VAL A 15 11.70 6.30 11.24
CA VAL A 15 11.60 7.69 11.73
C VAL A 15 11.65 7.76 13.25
N ARG A 16 10.81 6.98 13.95
CA ARG A 16 10.75 7.02 15.42
C ARG A 16 12.04 6.57 16.11
N THR A 17 12.80 5.69 15.46
CA THR A 17 14.07 5.20 16.00
C THR A 17 15.28 6.03 15.57
N GLY A 18 15.05 7.15 14.87
CA GLY A 18 16.13 8.04 14.41
C GLY A 18 17.00 7.47 13.29
N ARG A 19 16.61 6.33 12.69
CA ARG A 19 17.34 5.70 11.58
C ARG A 19 17.16 6.47 10.26
N CYS A 20 16.09 7.23 10.15
CA CYS A 20 15.87 8.17 9.05
C CYS A 20 15.56 9.55 9.62
N ALA A 21 16.33 10.55 9.22
CA ALA A 21 16.10 11.95 9.58
C ALA A 21 14.91 12.55 8.80
N SER A 22 14.70 12.09 7.56
CA SER A 22 13.53 12.46 6.76
C SER A 22 12.27 11.76 7.27
N ARG A 23 11.14 12.46 7.22
CA ARG A 23 9.80 11.88 7.45
C ARG A 23 9.12 11.42 6.17
N GLN A 24 9.68 11.74 5.01
CA GLN A 24 9.28 11.18 3.73
C GLN A 24 10.29 10.11 3.30
N LEU A 25 9.83 8.89 3.11
CA LEU A 25 10.66 7.73 2.80
C LEU A 25 10.17 7.03 1.54
N THR A 26 11.10 6.60 0.70
CA THR A 26 10.83 5.65 -0.37
C THR A 26 11.07 4.25 0.15
N VAL A 27 10.04 3.41 0.15
CA VAL A 27 10.12 1.99 0.53
C VAL A 27 10.22 1.16 -0.75
N GLN A 28 11.34 0.46 -0.93
CA GLN A 28 11.53 -0.47 -2.03
C GLN A 28 10.99 -1.85 -1.66
N MET A 29 10.17 -2.44 -2.53
CA MET A 29 9.61 -3.76 -2.37
C MET A 29 9.69 -4.55 -3.69
N ALA A 30 9.53 -5.87 -3.62
CA ALA A 30 9.56 -6.73 -4.80
C ALA A 30 8.54 -6.32 -5.89
N GLY A 31 7.41 -5.72 -5.49
CA GLY A 31 6.36 -5.23 -6.39
C GLY A 31 6.50 -3.77 -6.81
N GLY A 32 7.58 -3.07 -6.45
CA GLY A 32 7.84 -1.68 -6.83
C GLY A 32 8.12 -0.75 -5.64
N HIS A 33 7.92 0.55 -5.88
CA HIS A 33 8.22 1.61 -4.92
C HIS A 33 6.96 2.23 -4.35
N LEU A 34 6.98 2.50 -3.03
CA LEU A 34 5.97 3.28 -2.34
C LEU A 34 6.63 4.49 -1.67
N THR A 35 5.96 5.63 -1.71
CA THR A 35 6.32 6.80 -0.92
C THR A 35 5.50 6.78 0.36
N VAL A 36 6.16 6.96 1.49
CA VAL A 36 5.53 7.00 2.81
C VAL A 36 5.90 8.31 3.51
N ASP A 37 4.89 9.13 3.80
CA ASP A 37 5.03 10.31 4.65
C ASP A 37 4.59 9.96 6.08
N VAL A 38 5.50 10.08 7.05
CA VAL A 38 5.23 9.90 8.48
C VAL A 38 4.83 11.25 9.07
N LEU A 39 3.55 11.38 9.39
CA LEU A 39 2.94 12.60 9.94
C LEU A 39 2.93 12.54 11.47
N ALA A 40 2.49 13.61 12.12
CA ALA A 40 2.39 13.65 13.59
C ALA A 40 1.32 12.70 14.13
N ASP A 41 0.22 12.55 13.39
CA ASP A 41 -1.00 11.85 13.78
C ASP A 41 -1.34 10.66 12.85
N GLY A 42 -0.46 10.35 11.90
CA GLY A 42 -0.73 9.30 10.93
C GLY A 42 0.38 9.04 9.94
N VAL A 43 0.03 8.28 8.90
CA VAL A 43 0.92 7.94 7.79
C VAL A 43 0.15 8.11 6.49
N ARG A 44 0.75 8.79 5.51
CA ARG A 44 0.23 8.83 4.15
C ARG A 44 1.10 7.94 3.26
N LEU A 45 0.45 7.07 2.48
CA LEU A 45 1.10 6.16 1.55
C LEU A 45 0.67 6.50 0.13
N THR A 46 1.64 6.65 -0.76
CA THR A 46 1.44 6.94 -2.17
C THR A 46 2.13 5.88 -3.00
N GLY A 47 1.42 5.31 -3.98
CA GLY A 47 1.95 4.30 -4.87
C GLY A 47 1.12 4.17 -6.14
N PRO A 48 1.68 3.53 -7.17
CA PRO A 48 0.96 3.30 -8.42
C PRO A 48 -0.17 2.30 -8.23
N VAL A 49 -1.26 2.50 -8.98
CA VAL A 49 -2.35 1.53 -9.14
C VAL A 49 -2.53 1.24 -10.62
N THR A 50 -2.74 -0.04 -10.96
CA THR A 50 -2.92 -0.48 -12.35
C THR A 50 -4.16 -1.35 -12.43
N ALA A 51 -5.11 -0.96 -13.29
CA ALA A 51 -6.25 -1.81 -13.63
C ALA A 51 -5.75 -3.04 -14.41
N VAL A 52 -6.13 -4.24 -13.98
CA VAL A 52 -5.70 -5.49 -14.62
C VAL A 52 -6.67 -5.91 -15.72
N TYR A 53 -7.97 -5.84 -15.47
CA TYR A 53 -9.00 -6.18 -16.44
C TYR A 53 -10.32 -5.45 -16.14
N HIS A 54 -11.16 -5.37 -17.16
CA HIS A 54 -12.58 -5.04 -17.05
C HIS A 54 -13.39 -6.22 -17.60
N ALA A 55 -14.42 -6.65 -16.87
CA ALA A 55 -15.27 -7.76 -17.29
C ALA A 55 -16.71 -7.55 -16.81
N THR A 56 -17.64 -8.20 -17.51
CA THR A 56 -19.04 -8.32 -17.13
C THR A 56 -19.32 -9.78 -16.78
N PHE A 57 -19.91 -10.03 -15.62
CA PHE A 57 -20.30 -11.37 -15.19
C PHE A 57 -21.77 -11.64 -15.54
N SER A 58 -22.09 -12.87 -15.93
CA SER A 58 -23.49 -13.25 -16.18
C SER A 58 -24.27 -13.34 -14.86
N PRO A 59 -25.60 -13.07 -14.88
CA PRO A 59 -26.42 -13.16 -13.67
C PRO A 59 -26.36 -14.54 -13.00
N ASP A 60 -26.38 -15.61 -13.80
CA ASP A 60 -26.32 -17.00 -13.31
C ASP A 60 -25.02 -17.33 -12.57
N LEU A 61 -23.90 -16.67 -12.95
CA LEU A 61 -22.63 -16.82 -12.25
C LEU A 61 -22.65 -16.11 -10.91
N LEU A 62 -23.15 -14.87 -10.85
CA LEU A 62 -23.23 -14.10 -9.61
C LEU A 62 -24.15 -14.77 -8.58
N ALA A 63 -25.26 -15.37 -9.04
CA ALA A 63 -26.18 -16.12 -8.18
C ALA A 63 -25.52 -17.31 -7.45
N GLN A 64 -24.45 -17.88 -7.99
CA GLN A 64 -23.72 -19.00 -7.37
C GLN A 64 -22.77 -18.56 -6.23
N PHE A 65 -22.41 -17.28 -6.14
CA PHE A 65 -21.49 -16.76 -5.12
C PHE A 65 -22.17 -15.90 -4.04
N ALA A 66 -23.50 -15.74 -4.12
CA ALA A 66 -24.30 -15.06 -3.10
C ALA A 66 -24.72 -16.07 -2.01
N SER A 67 -23.80 -16.41 -1.11
CA SER A 67 -24.06 -17.25 0.08
C SER A 67 -23.73 -16.50 1.37
#